data_AF-A0A7Y1VJN8-F1
#
_entry.id   AF-A0A7Y1VJN8-F1
#
_cell.length_a   1.000
_cell.length_b   1.000
_cell.length_c   1.000
_cell.angle_alpha   90.00
_cell.angle_beta   90.00
_cell.angle_gamma   90.00
#
_symmetry.space_group_name_H-M   'P 1'
#
loop_
_entity.id
_entity.type
_entity.pdbx_description
1 polymer ?
#
loop_
_entity_poly.entity_id
_entity_poly.type
_entity_poly.pdbx_seq_one_letter_code
_entity_poly.pdbx_strand_id
1 'polypeptide(L)' 'MAESVQDPNEMSFLDHLEELRWHLIRSTFAIVIVGLVAFLMKDFIFDTIIFGPKKPDFPTYAMFC' A
#
# COMPACT_ATOMS: atom_id res chain seq x y z
N MET A 1 -31.23 -31.88 -16.23
CA MET A 1 -31.23 -30.84 -15.18
C MET A 1 -30.03 -29.97 -15.48
N ALA A 2 -30.25 -28.79 -16.04
CA ALA A 2 -29.17 -27.91 -16.49
C ALA A 2 -28.70 -27.06 -15.31
N GLU A 3 -27.41 -27.13 -15.01
CA GLU A 3 -26.71 -26.29 -14.05
C GLU A 3 -26.58 -24.87 -14.65
N SER A 4 -27.20 -23.88 -14.01
CA SER A 4 -27.07 -22.47 -14.41
C SER A 4 -25.78 -21.91 -13.82
N VAL A 5 -24.78 -21.72 -14.68
CA VAL A 5 -23.56 -20.96 -14.38
C VAL A 5 -23.98 -19.55 -13.93
N GLN A 6 -23.69 -19.18 -12.68
CA GLN A 6 -23.93 -17.83 -12.18
C GLN A 6 -22.80 -16.92 -12.66
N ASP A 7 -23.17 -15.88 -13.43
CA ASP A 7 -22.26 -14.90 -13.97
C ASP A 7 -21.77 -13.98 -12.84
N PRO A 8 -20.44 -13.88 -12.57
CA PRO A 8 -19.91 -13.13 -11.43
C PRO A 8 -20.05 -11.60 -11.58
N ASN A 9 -20.69 -11.11 -12.64
CA ASN A 9 -20.81 -9.68 -12.97
C ASN A 9 -22.19 -9.06 -12.69
N GLU A 10 -23.21 -9.83 -12.30
CA GLU A 10 -24.52 -9.28 -11.91
C GLU A 10 -24.65 -9.12 -10.38
N MET A 11 -23.63 -8.56 -9.73
CA MET A 11 -23.75 -8.16 -8.33
C MET A 11 -24.56 -6.86 -8.24
N SER A 12 -25.55 -6.83 -7.34
CA SER A 12 -26.40 -5.66 -7.11
C SER A 12 -25.55 -4.48 -6.59
N PHE A 13 -25.90 -3.23 -6.94
CA PHE A 13 -25.19 -2.04 -6.45
C PHE A 13 -25.03 -1.99 -4.93
N LEU A 14 -25.95 -2.60 -4.19
CA LEU A 14 -25.89 -2.70 -2.73
C LEU A 14 -24.83 -3.72 -2.27
N ASP A 15 -24.64 -4.84 -2.98
CA ASP A 15 -23.58 -5.82 -2.70
C ASP A 15 -22.19 -5.22 -2.93
N HIS A 16 -22.04 -4.38 -3.97
CA HIS A 16 -20.79 -3.69 -4.27
C HIS A 16 -20.38 -2.70 -3.16
N LEU A 17 -21.36 -2.06 -2.50
CA LEU A 17 -21.12 -1.20 -1.32
C LEU A 17 -20.78 -2.01 -0.06
N GLU A 18 -21.28 -3.23 0.06
CA GLU A 18 -21.01 -4.10 1.20
C GLU A 18 -19.58 -4.64 1.17
N GLU A 19 -19.12 -5.08 0.00
CA GLU A 19 -17.74 -5.53 -0.22
C GLU A 19 -16.71 -4.38 -0.03
N LEU A 20 -17.05 -3.16 -0.47
CA LEU A 20 -16.21 -1.98 -0.33
C LEU A 20 -15.87 -1.67 1.15
N ARG A 21 -16.79 -1.87 2.10
CA ARG A 21 -16.56 -1.57 3.53
C ARG A 21 -15.51 -2.48 4.15
N TRP A 22 -15.59 -3.77 3.85
CA TRP A 22 -14.60 -4.75 4.32
C TRP A 22 -13.21 -4.48 3.74
N HIS A 23 -13.14 -4.09 2.46
CA HIS A 23 -11.90 -3.64 1.83
C HIS A 23 -11.35 -2.33 2.41
N LEU A 24 -12.22 -1.37 2.77
CA LEU A 24 -11.83 -0.11 3.40
C LEU A 24 -11.17 -0.33 4.77
N ILE A 25 -11.74 -1.20 5.60
CA ILE A 25 -11.18 -1.52 6.92
C ILE A 25 -9.83 -2.23 6.76
N ARG A 26 -9.74 -3.22 5.86
CA ARG A 26 -8.50 -3.97 5.61
C ARG A 26 -7.38 -3.07 5.05
N SER A 27 -7.69 -2.20 4.10
CA SER A 27 -6.72 -1.27 3.51
C SER A 27 -6.27 -0.21 4.50
N THR A 28 -7.19 0.35 5.29
CA THR A 28 -6.84 1.27 6.39
C THR A 28 -5.90 0.60 7.39
N PHE A 29 -6.19 -0.65 7.77
CA PHE A 29 -5.34 -1.39 8.70
C PHE A 29 -3.94 -1.65 8.12
N ALA A 30 -3.85 -1.98 6.83
CA ALA A 30 -2.57 -2.13 6.13
C ALA A 30 -1.76 -0.81 6.12
N ILE A 31 -2.41 0.32 5.84
CA ILE A 31 -1.75 1.64 5.82
C ILE A 31 -1.24 2.00 7.23
N VAL A 32 -2.03 1.76 8.27
CA VAL A 32 -1.62 2.01 9.66
C VAL A 32 -0.41 1.16 10.04
N ILE A 33 -0.42 -0.14 9.72
CA ILE A 33 0.71 -1.02 10.01
C ILE A 33 1.97 -0.58 9.25
N VAL A 34 1.85 -0.31 7.95
CA VAL A 34 2.98 0.16 7.12
C VAL A 34 3.50 1.50 7.64
N GLY A 35 2.62 2.41 8.04
CA GLY A 35 2.99 3.68 8.67
C GLY A 35 3.72 3.48 10.00
N LEU A 36 3.31 2.52 10.81
CA LEU A 36 3.94 2.20 12.10
C LEU A 36 5.34 1.59 11.89
N VAL A 37 5.49 0.67 10.94
CA VAL A 37 6.79 0.11 10.54
C VAL A 37 7.70 1.19 9.97
N ALA A 38 7.17 2.07 9.13
CA ALA A 38 7.89 3.22 8.60
C ALA A 38 8.34 4.18 9.71
N PHE A 39 7.53 4.36 10.76
CA PHE A 39 7.88 5.19 11.91
C PHE A 39 8.96 4.56 12.80
N LEU A 40 8.97 3.24 12.96
CA LEU A 40 10.06 2.52 13.65
C LEU A 40 11.37 2.59 12.86
N MET A 41 11.30 2.47 11.54
CA MET A 41 12.42 2.64 10.63
C MET A 41 12.61 4.09 10.18
N LYS A 42 12.16 5.06 10.98
CA LYS A 42 12.24 6.49 10.61
C LYS A 42 13.66 6.91 10.27
N ASP A 43 14.67 6.37 10.96
CA ASP A 43 16.06 6.78 10.72
C ASP A 43 16.50 6.34 9.32
N PHE A 44 16.08 5.17 8.84
CA PHE A 44 16.33 4.74 7.46
C PHE A 44 15.50 5.55 6.44
N ILE A 45 14.22 5.79 6.70
CA ILE A 45 13.36 6.53 5.75
C ILE A 45 13.79 7.99 5.64
N PHE A 46 14.06 8.66 6.76
CA PHE A 46 14.52 10.03 6.77
C PHE A 46 15.98 10.14 6.30
N ASP A 47 16.92 9.30 6.73
CA ASP A 47 18.32 9.44 6.31
C ASP A 47 18.64 8.90 4.92
N THR A 48 17.97 7.83 4.46
CA THR A 48 18.25 7.20 3.15
C THR A 48 17.26 7.62 2.07
N ILE A 49 15.96 7.71 2.35
CA ILE A 49 14.97 7.99 1.30
C ILE A 49 14.71 9.50 1.11
N ILE A 50 14.59 10.26 2.20
CA ILE A 50 14.22 11.69 2.16
C ILE A 50 15.44 12.63 2.20
N PHE A 51 16.39 12.39 3.12
CA PHE A 51 17.65 13.15 3.26
C PHE A 51 18.85 12.43 2.65
N GLY A 52 18.62 11.35 1.89
CA GLY A 52 19.67 10.67 1.13
C GLY A 52 20.56 11.62 0.31
N PRO A 53 20.01 12.50 -0.54
CA PRO A 53 20.82 13.48 -1.28
C PRO A 53 21.40 14.62 -0.41
N LYS A 54 21.07 14.68 0.89
CA LYS A 54 21.61 15.66 1.84
C LYS A 54 22.87 15.15 2.55
N LYS A 55 23.18 13.85 2.50
CA LYS A 55 24.39 13.27 3.09
C LYS A 55 25.49 13.08 2.01
N PRO A 56 26.74 13.49 2.28
CA PRO A 56 27.85 13.38 1.33
C PRO A 56 28.29 11.93 1.01
N ASP A 57 27.77 10.92 1.71
CA ASP A 57 28.10 9.50 1.53
C ASP A 57 27.06 8.71 0.71
N PHE A 58 26.26 9.39 -0.13
CA PHE A 58 25.22 8.72 -0.91
C PHE A 58 25.79 8.02 -2.15
N PRO A 59 25.53 6.72 -2.40
CA PRO A 59 26.09 5.99 -3.55
C PRO A 59 25.64 6.56 -4.91
N THR A 60 24.53 7.31 -4.93
CA THR A 60 24.08 8.05 -6.11
C THR A 60 25.06 9.17 -6.52
N TYR A 61 25.78 9.78 -5.58
CA TYR A 61 26.86 10.74 -5.90
C TYR A 61 28.09 10.06 -6.52
N ALA A 62 28.37 8.80 -6.16
CA ALA A 62 29.45 8.01 -6.75
C ALA A 62 29.10 7.43 -8.14
N MET A 63 27.82 7.40 -8.51
CA MET A 63 27.35 6.94 -9.84
C MET A 63 27.25 8.07 -10.87
N PHE A 64 27.03 9.32 -10.42
CA PHE A 64 26.85 10.48 -11.30
C PHE A 64 28.03 11.47 -11.28
N CYS A 65 29.11 11.20 -10.55
CA CYS A 65 30.35 11.97 -10.56
C CYS A 65 31.57 11.08 -10.80
#